data_AF-A0AAV4GDA5-F1
#
_entry.id   AF-A0AAV4GDA5-F1
#
_cell.length_a   1.000
_cell.length_b   1.000
_cell.length_c   1.000
_cell.angle_alpha   90.00
_cell.angle_beta   90.00
_cell.angle_gamma   90.00
#
_symmetry.space_group_name_H-M   'P 1'
#
loop_
_entity.id
_entity.type
_entity.pdbx_description
1 polymer ?
#
loop_
_entity_poly.entity_id
_entity_poly.type
_entity_poly.pdbx_seq_one_letter_code
_entity_poly.pdbx_strand_id
1 'polypeptide(L)'
;MVHIQNATLAGGVAVGAAASMPMEPYGAMLVGCVAGAISVVGYKIITPKMSQALKIHDTCGVHNLHGMPGVLAAVVAACLAAVSKYWDTEDRAAIFPETFSEDELAGGKGRSAAEQGGYQFLAAIITFGFAIISGTFTGFILKLPIWDEPREDNLFEDADNWDIPEETTEHAQNGPTEKYKSVNSESPM
;
A
#
# COMPACT_ATOMS: atom_id res chain seq x y z
N MET A 1 -11.62 -10.49 11.65
CA MET A 1 -10.88 -11.23 10.60
C MET A 1 -10.05 -10.33 9.68
N VAL A 2 -10.47 -9.09 9.40
CA VAL A 2 -9.78 -8.13 8.50
C VAL A 2 -8.28 -8.02 8.72
N HIS A 3 -7.79 -7.98 9.96
CA HIS A 3 -6.36 -7.87 10.23
C HIS A 3 -5.57 -9.09 9.72
N ILE A 4 -6.10 -10.30 9.89
CA ILE A 4 -5.43 -11.53 9.43
C ILE A 4 -5.44 -11.62 7.92
N GLN A 5 -6.53 -11.21 7.27
CA GLN A 5 -6.65 -11.25 5.81
C GLN A 5 -5.73 -10.26 5.10
N ASN A 6 -5.46 -9.11 5.73
CA ASN A 6 -4.70 -8.03 5.09
C ASN A 6 -3.30 -7.88 5.67
N ALA A 7 -3.15 -7.66 6.98
CA ALA A 7 -1.87 -7.30 7.57
C ALA A 7 -0.80 -8.40 7.44
N THR A 8 -1.20 -9.66 7.25
CA THR A 8 -0.27 -10.78 6.97
C THR A 8 0.41 -10.64 5.61
N LEU A 9 -0.17 -9.89 4.67
CA LEU A 9 0.38 -9.61 3.34
C LEU A 9 1.35 -8.42 3.34
N ALA A 10 1.35 -7.59 4.40
CA ALA A 10 2.15 -6.36 4.47
C ALA A 10 3.67 -6.62 4.38
N GLY A 11 4.13 -7.78 4.86
CA GLY A 11 5.55 -8.17 4.73
C GLY A 11 5.99 -8.28 3.27
N GLY A 12 5.15 -8.85 2.40
CA GLY A 12 5.42 -8.94 0.97
C GLY A 12 5.52 -7.56 0.30
N VAL A 13 4.64 -6.62 0.68
CA VAL A 13 4.71 -5.23 0.22
C VAL A 13 6.02 -4.57 0.68
N ALA A 14 6.39 -4.74 1.95
CA ALA A 14 7.56 -4.09 2.54
C ALA A 14 8.90 -4.58 1.99
N VAL A 15 8.96 -5.80 1.45
CA VAL A 15 10.18 -6.30 0.79
C VAL A 15 10.16 -6.11 -0.73
N GLY A 16 9.04 -5.69 -1.33
CA GLY A 16 8.87 -5.68 -2.79
C GLY A 16 9.96 -4.91 -3.53
N ALA A 17 10.28 -3.69 -3.09
CA ALA A 17 11.33 -2.88 -3.71
C ALA A 17 12.74 -3.45 -3.52
N ALA A 18 12.95 -4.28 -2.49
CA ALA A 18 14.24 -4.85 -2.09
C ALA A 18 14.34 -6.36 -2.36
N ALA A 19 13.35 -6.97 -3.03
CA ALA A 19 13.23 -8.42 -3.11
C ALA A 19 14.40 -9.08 -3.87
N SER A 20 14.99 -8.35 -4.82
CA SER A 20 16.19 -8.77 -5.55
C SER A 20 17.49 -8.25 -4.95
N MET A 21 17.45 -7.46 -3.88
CA MET A 21 18.64 -6.89 -3.25
C MET A 21 19.20 -7.88 -2.22
N PRO A 22 20.54 -8.03 -2.13
CA PRO A 22 21.18 -8.82 -1.07
C PRO A 22 20.70 -8.36 0.32
N MET A 23 19.93 -9.24 0.95
CA MET A 23 19.39 -9.06 2.29
C MET A 23 19.40 -10.42 2.98
N GLU A 24 20.03 -10.47 4.16
CA GLU A 24 20.05 -11.67 4.97
C GLU A 24 18.64 -12.11 5.40
N PRO A 25 18.37 -13.43 5.55
CA PRO A 25 17.04 -13.92 5.91
C PRO A 25 16.46 -13.29 7.19
N TYR A 26 17.30 -13.02 8.19
CA TYR A 26 16.86 -12.35 9.42
C TYR A 26 16.42 -10.90 9.17
N GLY A 27 17.03 -10.22 8.20
CA GLY A 27 16.65 -8.87 7.78
C GLY A 27 15.27 -8.88 7.14
N ALA A 28 15.00 -9.83 6.25
CA ALA A 28 13.70 -10.02 5.62
C ALA A 28 12.60 -10.30 6.65
N MET A 29 12.88 -11.18 7.63
CA MET A 29 11.96 -11.48 8.73
C MET A 29 11.67 -10.23 9.57
N LEU A 30 12.68 -9.44 9.92
CA LEU A 30 12.52 -8.21 10.69
C LEU A 30 11.64 -7.20 9.96
N VAL A 31 11.92 -6.94 8.68
CA VAL A 31 11.12 -6.04 7.84
C VAL A 31 9.67 -6.51 7.77
N GLY A 32 9.44 -7.81 7.56
CA GLY A 32 8.10 -8.40 7.56
C GLY A 32 7.35 -8.21 8.88
N CYS A 33 8.01 -8.46 10.02
CA CYS A 33 7.42 -8.23 11.34
C CYS A 33 7.04 -6.77 11.58
N VAL A 34 7.94 -5.84 11.23
CA VAL A 34 7.68 -4.39 11.34
C VAL A 34 6.54 -3.97 10.43
N ALA A 35 6.50 -4.44 9.19
CA ALA A 35 5.43 -4.16 8.23
C ALA A 35 4.06 -4.65 8.72
N GLY A 36 4.00 -5.87 9.25
CA GLY A 36 2.77 -6.40 9.84
C GLY A 36 2.28 -5.56 11.03
N ALA A 37 3.19 -5.13 11.91
CA ALA A 37 2.85 -4.25 13.03
C ALA A 37 2.34 -2.89 12.55
N ILE A 38 3.03 -2.25 11.58
CA ILE A 38 2.59 -0.99 10.95
C ILE A 38 1.19 -1.15 10.35
N SER A 39 0.94 -2.24 9.64
CA SER A 39 -0.36 -2.50 9.00
C SER A 39 -1.49 -2.67 10.03
N VAL A 40 -1.26 -3.45 11.09
CA VAL A 40 -2.23 -3.62 12.19
C VAL A 40 -2.53 -2.28 12.90
N VAL A 41 -1.50 -1.49 13.19
CA VAL A 41 -1.67 -0.13 13.74
C VAL A 41 -2.47 0.75 12.78
N GLY A 42 -2.21 0.62 11.48
CA GLY A 42 -2.96 1.26 10.41
C GLY A 42 -4.46 1.00 10.50
N TYR A 43 -4.83 -0.29 10.46
CA TYR A 43 -6.23 -0.71 10.52
C TYR A 43 -6.88 -0.29 11.85
N LYS A 44 -6.20 -0.46 12.98
CA LYS A 44 -6.81 -0.27 14.30
C LYS A 44 -6.92 1.20 14.70
N ILE A 45 -5.97 2.04 14.29
CA ILE A 45 -5.83 3.41 14.82
C ILE A 45 -5.86 4.45 13.70
N ILE A 46 -5.13 4.26 12.61
CA ILE A 46 -4.95 5.29 11.58
C ILE A 46 -6.19 5.43 10.72
N THR A 47 -6.77 4.32 10.26
CA THR A 47 -7.98 4.33 9.41
C THR A 47 -9.16 5.02 10.08
N PRO A 48 -9.53 4.71 11.35
CA PRO A 48 -10.59 5.45 12.03
C PRO A 48 -10.28 6.95 12.13
N LYS A 49 -9.06 7.32 12.53
CA LYS A 49 -8.67 8.73 12.64
C LYS A 49 -8.72 9.48 11.30
N MET A 50 -8.31 8.82 10.23
CA MET A 50 -8.33 9.36 8.87
C MET A 50 -9.77 9.60 8.38
N SER A 51 -10.69 8.65 8.65
CA SER A 51 -12.12 8.81 8.39
C SER A 51 -12.71 9.98 9.20
N GLN A 52 -12.44 10.01 10.50
CA GLN A 52 -12.95 11.04 11.43
C GLN A 52 -12.51 12.45 11.09
N ALA A 53 -11.19 12.64 11.02
CA ALA A 53 -10.56 13.94 11.03
C ALA A 53 -10.32 14.49 9.62
N LEU A 54 -10.06 13.60 8.65
CA LEU A 54 -9.71 14.00 7.27
C LEU A 54 -10.82 13.71 6.26
N LYS A 55 -11.89 13.00 6.66
CA LYS A 55 -12.98 12.57 5.75
C LYS A 55 -12.48 11.75 4.57
N ILE A 56 -11.42 10.97 4.79
CA ILE A 56 -10.88 10.04 3.79
C ILE A 56 -11.38 8.64 4.15
N HIS A 57 -12.22 8.10 3.28
CA HIS A 57 -12.74 6.75 3.39
C HIS A 57 -11.84 5.78 2.60
N ASP A 58 -11.30 4.79 3.29
CA ASP A 58 -10.46 3.73 2.72
C ASP A 58 -11.10 2.38 3.01
N THR A 59 -12.02 1.96 2.12
CA THR A 59 -12.90 0.80 2.30
C THR A 59 -12.15 -0.48 2.65
N CYS A 60 -11.04 -0.75 1.95
CA CYS A 60 -10.24 -1.96 2.16
C CYS A 60 -9.03 -1.73 3.08
N GLY A 61 -8.78 -0.49 3.50
CA GLY A 61 -7.57 -0.13 4.24
C GLY A 61 -6.30 -0.26 3.40
N VAL A 62 -6.35 0.05 2.10
CA VAL A 62 -5.20 -0.05 1.20
C VAL A 62 -4.04 0.86 1.63
N HIS A 63 -4.31 1.93 2.36
CA HIS A 63 -3.27 2.74 3.00
C HIS A 63 -2.47 1.94 4.04
N ASN A 64 -3.14 1.06 4.80
CA ASN A 64 -2.51 0.25 5.85
C ASN A 64 -1.74 -0.94 5.30
N LEU A 65 -2.22 -1.54 4.20
CA LEU A 65 -1.59 -2.69 3.58
C LEU A 65 -0.53 -2.30 2.55
N HIS A 66 -0.85 -1.35 1.65
CA HIS A 66 0.02 -0.97 0.55
C HIS A 66 0.78 0.32 0.83
N GLY A 67 0.08 1.37 1.29
CA GLY A 67 0.65 2.70 1.46
C GLY A 67 1.82 2.74 2.45
N MET A 68 1.56 2.51 3.75
CA MET A 68 2.59 2.59 4.77
C MET A 68 3.67 1.50 4.65
N PRO A 69 3.33 0.22 4.38
CA PRO A 69 4.35 -0.79 4.11
C PRO A 69 5.16 -0.49 2.83
N GLY A 70 4.58 0.16 1.83
CA GLY A 70 5.30 0.63 0.65
C GLY A 70 6.29 1.76 0.94
N VAL A 71 5.94 2.68 1.85
CA VAL A 71 6.90 3.67 2.38
C VAL A 71 8.07 2.96 3.09
N LEU A 72 7.79 1.95 3.91
CA LEU A 72 8.83 1.13 4.54
C LEU A 72 9.71 0.45 3.47
N ALA A 73 9.12 -0.09 2.41
CA ALA A 73 9.86 -0.73 1.31
C ALA A 73 10.83 0.25 0.64
N ALA A 74 10.40 1.48 0.38
CA ALA A 74 11.25 2.53 -0.19
C ALA A 74 12.45 2.86 0.71
N VAL A 75 12.23 2.96 2.02
CA VAL A 75 13.29 3.20 3.00
C VAL A 75 14.28 2.03 3.04
N VAL A 76 13.78 0.79 3.09
CA VAL A 76 14.62 -0.42 3.09
C VAL A 76 15.46 -0.50 1.81
N ALA A 77 14.86 -0.29 0.64
CA ALA A 77 15.57 -0.30 -0.64
C ALA A 77 16.64 0.80 -0.73
N ALA A 78 16.34 2.02 -0.25
CA ALA A 78 17.32 3.11 -0.20
C ALA A 78 18.50 2.79 0.73
N CYS A 79 18.23 2.21 1.90
CA CYS A 79 19.27 1.79 2.85
C CYS A 79 20.15 0.67 2.27
N LEU A 80 19.55 -0.35 1.67
CA LEU A 80 20.26 -1.46 1.03
C LEU A 80 21.13 -0.95 -0.13
N ALA A 81 20.60 -0.06 -0.98
CA ALA A 81 21.38 0.58 -2.03
C ALA A 81 22.54 1.43 -1.48
N ALA A 82 22.34 2.15 -0.37
CA ALA A 82 23.38 2.95 0.28
C ALA A 82 24.56 2.12 0.81
N VAL A 83 24.34 0.84 1.09
CA VAL A 83 25.38 -0.11 1.57
C VAL A 83 25.87 -1.07 0.48
N SER A 84 25.41 -0.91 -0.75
CA SER A 84 25.72 -1.81 -1.88
C SER A 84 27.21 -1.94 -2.20
N LYS A 85 28.06 -1.02 -1.69
CA LYS A 85 29.52 -1.15 -1.77
C LYS A 85 30.09 -2.41 -1.10
N TYR A 86 29.35 -3.02 -0.17
CA TYR A 86 29.75 -4.24 0.54
C TYR A 86 29.18 -5.52 -0.08
N TRP A 87 28.40 -5.41 -1.15
CA TRP A 87 27.86 -6.58 -1.85
C TRP A 87 28.92 -7.23 -2.73
N ASP A 88 28.68 -8.49 -3.07
CA ASP A 88 29.45 -9.18 -4.07
C ASP A 88 29.36 -8.44 -5.42
N THR A 89 30.46 -8.49 -6.18
CA THR A 89 30.57 -7.74 -7.43
C THR A 89 29.49 -8.15 -8.44
N GLU A 90 29.14 -9.43 -8.48
CA GLU A 90 28.11 -9.99 -9.35
C GLU A 90 26.72 -9.39 -9.05
N ASP A 91 26.29 -9.44 -7.79
CA ASP A 91 25.01 -8.88 -7.36
C ASP A 91 24.96 -7.37 -7.60
N ARG A 92 26.03 -6.65 -7.24
CA ARG A 92 26.10 -5.21 -7.43
C ARG A 92 26.04 -4.84 -8.92
N ALA A 93 26.71 -5.58 -9.79
CA ALA A 93 26.69 -5.35 -11.23
C ALA A 93 25.32 -5.64 -11.85
N ALA A 94 24.63 -6.67 -11.37
CA ALA A 94 23.30 -7.03 -11.85
C ALA A 94 22.21 -6.03 -11.42
N ILE A 95 22.30 -5.51 -10.20
CA ILE A 95 21.23 -4.71 -9.59
C ILE A 95 21.47 -3.20 -9.72
N PHE A 96 22.72 -2.76 -9.53
CA PHE A 96 23.13 -1.34 -9.58
C PHE A 96 24.36 -1.13 -10.46
N PRO A 97 24.28 -1.44 -11.78
CA PRO A 97 25.40 -1.25 -12.70
C PRO A 97 25.91 0.20 -12.73
N GLU A 98 25.06 1.19 -12.45
CA GLU A 98 25.44 2.60 -12.41
C GLU A 98 26.48 2.95 -11.33
N THR A 99 26.69 2.05 -10.35
CA THR A 99 27.70 2.23 -9.30
C THR A 99 29.13 1.93 -9.75
N PHE A 100 29.29 1.30 -10.92
CA PHE A 100 30.59 1.08 -11.55
C PHE A 100 30.94 2.26 -12.47
N SER A 101 32.21 2.45 -12.76
CA SER A 101 32.64 3.36 -13.83
C SER A 101 32.32 2.79 -15.20
N GLU A 102 32.21 3.65 -16.22
CA GLU A 102 31.97 3.21 -17.60
C GLU A 102 33.05 2.26 -18.12
N ASP A 103 34.30 2.41 -17.64
CA ASP A 103 35.42 1.55 -18.01
C ASP A 103 35.34 0.14 -17.36
N GLU A 104 34.70 0.04 -16.19
CA GLU A 104 34.52 -1.24 -15.47
C GLU A 104 33.31 -2.02 -16.00
N LEU A 105 32.23 -1.32 -16.34
CA LEU A 105 30.98 -1.94 -16.78
C LEU A 105 30.24 -1.00 -17.73
N ALA A 106 29.85 -1.52 -18.88
CA ALA A 106 29.05 -0.76 -19.84
C ALA A 106 27.75 -0.26 -19.19
N GLY A 107 27.51 1.06 -19.25
CA GLY A 107 26.37 1.71 -18.60
C GLY A 107 26.62 2.15 -17.15
N GLY A 108 27.83 1.93 -16.62
CA GLY A 108 28.30 2.50 -15.37
C GLY A 108 28.23 4.03 -15.37
N LYS A 109 27.97 4.64 -14.22
CA LYS A 109 27.91 6.12 -14.08
C LYS A 109 28.85 6.63 -12.99
N GLY A 110 29.65 5.74 -12.40
CA GLY A 110 30.56 6.04 -11.30
C GLY A 110 29.86 6.50 -10.02
N ARG A 111 28.59 6.12 -9.82
CA ARG A 111 27.85 6.54 -8.62
C ARG A 111 28.42 5.86 -7.38
N SER A 112 28.63 6.62 -6.32
CA SER A 112 28.82 6.03 -5.00
C SER A 112 27.57 5.28 -4.54
N ALA A 113 27.75 4.29 -3.67
CA ALA A 113 26.61 3.57 -3.07
C ALA A 113 25.63 4.54 -2.37
N ALA A 114 26.15 5.55 -1.68
CA ALA A 114 25.33 6.57 -1.02
C ALA A 114 24.47 7.35 -2.02
N GLU A 115 25.02 7.75 -3.17
CA GLU A 115 24.25 8.37 -4.25
C GLU A 115 23.17 7.43 -4.78
N GLN A 116 23.50 6.16 -4.99
CA GLN A 116 22.51 5.17 -5.45
C GLN A 116 21.35 4.99 -4.45
N GLY A 117 21.63 4.98 -3.15
CA GLY A 117 20.60 5.05 -2.11
C GLY A 117 19.76 6.33 -2.18
N GLY A 118 20.39 7.47 -2.44
CA GLY A 118 19.70 8.74 -2.69
C GLY A 118 18.78 8.69 -3.91
N TYR A 119 19.20 8.06 -5.01
CA TYR A 119 18.35 7.86 -6.20
C TYR A 119 17.14 6.97 -5.91
N GLN A 120 17.28 5.91 -5.10
CA GLN A 120 16.15 5.08 -4.69
C GLN A 120 15.13 5.88 -3.87
N PHE A 121 15.61 6.69 -2.93
CA PHE A 121 14.73 7.56 -2.15
C PHE A 121 14.04 8.60 -3.04
N LEU A 122 14.78 9.22 -3.97
CA LEU A 122 14.22 10.18 -4.92
C LEU A 122 13.14 9.54 -5.81
N ALA A 123 13.35 8.31 -6.28
CA ALA A 123 12.36 7.57 -7.06
C ALA A 123 11.06 7.37 -6.27
N ALA A 124 11.13 7.11 -4.97
CA ALA A 124 9.96 7.02 -4.10
C ALA A 124 9.22 8.37 -3.99
N ILE A 125 9.95 9.48 -3.78
CA ILE A 125 9.35 10.82 -3.73
C ILE A 125 8.63 11.17 -5.04
N ILE A 126 9.28 10.89 -6.18
CA ILE A 126 8.67 11.09 -7.50
C ILE A 126 7.40 10.24 -7.64
N THR A 127 7.44 8.97 -7.23
CA THR A 127 6.29 8.07 -7.25
C THR A 127 5.12 8.61 -6.42
N PHE A 128 5.38 9.11 -5.21
CA PHE A 128 4.34 9.74 -4.39
C PHE A 128 3.76 11.00 -5.05
N GLY A 129 4.60 11.82 -5.67
CA GLY A 129 4.15 12.99 -6.43
C GLY A 129 3.20 12.60 -7.56
N PHE A 130 3.58 11.63 -8.38
CA PHE A 130 2.72 11.12 -9.45
C PHE A 130 1.43 10.50 -8.91
N ALA A 131 1.48 9.70 -7.85
CA ALA A 131 0.31 9.06 -7.26
C ALA A 131 -0.71 10.09 -6.75
N ILE A 132 -0.26 11.12 -6.03
CA ILE A 132 -1.14 12.17 -5.51
C ILE A 132 -1.74 12.98 -6.66
N ILE A 133 -0.92 13.43 -7.61
CA ILE A 133 -1.39 14.29 -8.71
C ILE A 133 -2.37 13.52 -9.61
N SER A 134 -1.99 12.33 -10.06
CA SER A 134 -2.82 11.53 -10.96
C SER A 134 -4.08 10.99 -10.27
N GLY A 135 -3.99 10.56 -9.00
CA GLY A 135 -5.13 10.13 -8.22
C GLY A 135 -6.14 11.26 -7.96
N THR A 136 -5.65 12.46 -7.62
CA THR A 136 -6.51 13.64 -7.43
C THR A 136 -7.20 14.04 -8.74
N PHE A 137 -6.45 14.08 -9.84
CA PHE A 137 -6.98 14.37 -11.16
C PHE A 137 -8.06 13.36 -11.59
N THR A 138 -7.78 12.07 -11.39
CA THR A 138 -8.74 10.98 -11.66
C THR A 138 -9.99 11.13 -10.79
N GLY A 139 -9.83 11.47 -9.51
CA GLY A 139 -10.95 11.74 -8.60
C GLY A 139 -11.84 12.88 -9.08
N PHE A 140 -11.28 13.95 -9.65
CA PHE A 140 -12.09 15.03 -10.24
C PHE A 140 -12.86 14.58 -11.48
N ILE A 141 -12.27 13.74 -12.33
CA ILE A 141 -12.97 13.16 -13.49
C ILE A 141 -14.14 12.29 -13.03
N LEU A 142 -13.93 11.45 -12.01
CA LEU A 142 -14.96 10.56 -11.48
C LEU A 142 -16.12 11.29 -10.78
N LYS A 143 -15.95 12.58 -10.43
CA LYS A 143 -17.02 13.43 -9.89
C LYS A 143 -17.90 14.11 -10.95
N LEU A 144 -17.62 13.91 -12.24
CA LEU A 144 -18.48 14.45 -13.29
C LEU A 144 -19.83 13.71 -13.32
N PRO A 145 -20.97 14.39 -13.50
CA PRO A 145 -22.32 13.78 -13.44
C PRO A 145 -22.69 13.02 -14.74
N ILE A 146 -21.69 12.44 -15.39
CA ILE A 146 -21.84 11.65 -16.63
C ILE A 146 -21.72 10.14 -16.35
N TRP A 147 -21.39 9.79 -15.11
CA TRP A 147 -21.25 8.42 -14.63
C TRP A 147 -22.51 7.98 -13.89
N ASP A 148 -22.74 6.68 -13.85
CA ASP A 148 -23.83 6.06 -13.07
C ASP A 148 -23.31 5.77 -11.65
N GLU A 149 -23.26 6.83 -10.82
CA GLU A 149 -22.77 6.72 -9.45
C GLU A 149 -23.81 6.06 -8.53
N PRO A 150 -23.38 5.17 -7.60
CA PRO A 150 -24.30 4.58 -6.65
C PRO A 150 -24.83 5.64 -5.68
N ARG A 151 -26.09 5.48 -5.27
CA ARG A 151 -26.71 6.36 -4.28
C ARG A 151 -26.03 6.17 -2.92
N GLU A 152 -25.88 7.26 -2.16
CA GLU A 152 -25.19 7.23 -0.87
C GLU A 152 -25.82 6.24 0.14
N ASP A 153 -27.14 6.06 0.09
CA ASP A 153 -27.89 5.13 0.94
C ASP A 153 -27.77 3.66 0.51
N ASN A 154 -27.25 3.40 -0.69
CA ASN A 154 -27.07 2.08 -1.29
C ASN A 154 -25.59 1.71 -1.53
N LEU A 155 -24.64 2.43 -0.94
CA LEU A 155 -23.23 2.06 -1.05
C LEU A 155 -23.02 0.64 -0.50
N PHE A 156 -22.22 -0.15 -1.23
CA PHE A 156 -21.90 -1.55 -0.92
C PHE A 156 -23.06 -2.55 -1.10
N GLU A 157 -24.15 -2.16 -1.76
CA GLU A 157 -25.26 -3.04 -2.10
C GLU A 157 -25.15 -3.55 -3.55
N ASP A 158 -25.12 -4.87 -3.73
CA ASP A 158 -24.99 -5.49 -5.06
C ASP A 158 -26.26 -5.32 -5.92
N ALA A 159 -27.42 -5.14 -5.29
CA ALA A 159 -28.73 -5.14 -5.95
C ALA A 159 -28.92 -4.00 -6.97
N ASP A 160 -28.17 -2.90 -6.85
CA ASP A 160 -28.23 -1.80 -7.81
C ASP A 160 -27.54 -2.17 -9.15
N ASN A 161 -26.65 -3.18 -9.16
CA ASN A 161 -25.88 -3.56 -10.34
C ASN A 161 -26.07 -5.02 -10.79
N TRP A 162 -26.70 -5.87 -9.98
CA TRP A 162 -26.81 -7.30 -10.21
C TRP A 162 -28.20 -7.84 -9.89
N ASP A 163 -28.62 -8.86 -10.65
CA ASP A 163 -29.78 -9.68 -10.29
C ASP A 163 -29.42 -10.57 -9.09
N ILE A 164 -30.05 -10.30 -7.94
CA ILE A 164 -29.79 -11.05 -6.70
C ILE A 164 -30.75 -12.24 -6.55
N PRO A 165 -30.31 -13.37 -5.96
CA PRO A 165 -31.19 -14.51 -5.70
C PRO A 165 -32.36 -14.15 -4.76
N GLU A 166 -33.58 -14.58 -5.10
CA GLU A 166 -34.81 -14.25 -4.37
C GLU A 166 -34.74 -14.60 -2.86
N GLU A 167 -34.04 -15.69 -2.49
CA GLU A 167 -33.85 -16.12 -1.09
C GLU A 167 -33.18 -15.06 -0.19
N THR A 168 -32.34 -14.18 -0.78
CA THR A 168 -31.69 -13.10 -0.03
C THR A 168 -32.63 -11.93 0.27
N THR A 169 -33.64 -11.69 -0.59
CA THR A 169 -34.62 -10.63 -0.41
C THR A 169 -35.63 -10.92 0.71
N GLU A 170 -36.05 -12.18 0.87
CA GLU A 170 -36.96 -12.59 1.95
C GLU A 170 -36.29 -12.51 3.33
N HIS A 171 -34.99 -12.84 3.43
CA HIS A 171 -34.24 -12.72 4.68
C HIS A 171 -33.95 -11.26 5.07
N ALA A 172 -33.74 -10.36 4.11
CA ALA A 172 -33.60 -8.92 4.37
C ALA A 172 -34.92 -8.28 4.83
N GLN A 173 -36.06 -8.76 4.31
CA GLN A 173 -37.39 -8.27 4.69
C GLN A 173 -37.92 -8.87 6.02
N ASN A 174 -37.52 -10.10 6.37
CA ASN A 174 -38.03 -10.83 7.55
C ASN A 174 -37.01 -10.98 8.70
N GLY A 175 -35.77 -10.50 8.52
CA GLY A 175 -34.76 -10.46 9.59
C GLY A 175 -35.09 -9.37 10.63
N PRO A 176 -34.57 -9.48 11.88
CA PRO A 176 -34.80 -8.46 12.90
C PRO A 176 -34.12 -7.14 12.49
N THR A 177 -34.91 -6.27 11.88
CA THR A 177 -34.55 -4.94 11.36
C THR A 177 -33.99 -3.99 12.44
N GLU A 178 -34.02 -4.36 13.71
CA GLU A 178 -33.48 -3.56 14.82
C GLU A 178 -32.03 -3.87 15.20
N LYS A 179 -31.45 -5.03 14.85
CA LYS A 179 -30.12 -5.39 15.39
C LYS A 179 -28.92 -4.93 14.55
N TYR A 180 -29.10 -4.60 13.27
CA TYR A 180 -27.98 -4.12 12.44
C TYR A 180 -27.69 -2.62 12.59
N LYS A 181 -28.69 -1.82 13.00
CA LYS A 181 -28.48 -0.38 13.28
C LYS A 181 -27.71 -0.14 14.58
N SER A 182 -27.82 -1.01 15.59
CA SER A 182 -27.17 -0.82 16.89
C SER A 182 -25.70 -1.24 16.93
N VAL A 183 -25.23 -2.06 15.99
CA VAL A 183 -23.81 -2.50 15.94
C VAL A 183 -22.94 -1.46 15.23
N ASN A 184 -23.50 -0.72 14.27
CA ASN A 184 -22.79 0.35 13.57
C ASN A 184 -22.89 1.73 14.24
N SER A 185 -23.72 1.90 15.28
CA SER A 185 -23.76 3.12 16.08
C SER A 185 -22.71 3.17 17.20
N GLU A 186 -22.03 2.06 17.50
CA GLU A 186 -20.99 1.97 18.53
C GLU A 186 -19.56 1.82 17.98
N SER A 187 -19.38 1.80 16.66
CA SER A 187 -18.09 2.15 16.09
C SER A 187 -18.05 3.66 16.00
N PRO A 188 -17.21 4.37 16.79
CA PRO A 188 -17.05 5.80 16.59
C PRO A 188 -16.53 6.01 15.16
N MET A 189 -17.45 6.46 14.29
CA MET A 189 -17.19 7.03 12.96
C MET A 189 -15.98 7.90 12.99
#